data_AF-A0A7X4XCK5-F1
#
_entry.id   AF-A0A7X4XCK5-F1
#
_cell.length_a   1.000
_cell.length_b   1.000
_cell.length_c   1.000
_cell.angle_alpha   90.00
_cell.angle_beta   90.00
_cell.angle_gamma   90.00
#
_symmetry.space_group_name_H-M   'P 1'
#
loop_
_entity.id
_entity.type
_entity.pdbx_description
1 polymer ?
#
loop_
_entity_poly.entity_id
_entity_poly.type
_entity_poly.pdbx_seq_one_letter_code
_entity_poly.pdbx_strand_id
1 'polypeptide(L)'
;LSQKFAILKSLSIKDLRPVPPAVAEYSTGLSMGQTAEQMAKSHGILRSDQDALAHRSHTLAAKAWHEGKINGEVMTAFPEPYKAWIDKDNNIRFDSSLEGYAKLRPAFDRQYGTVTAANSTPLTDGAAALILMREGRAKALGLPVMGYIRSYAFSAIGVEKDMLMGPSFATPIALDRAGIELSDLTLIDMHEAFAAQTLANLKMFASDQFAQQYLGRSQAIGEVDMDKFNVLGGSIAYGHPFAATGARMMIQTLRELQRRGGGLALNTACAAGGLGAAMILEVE
;
A
#
# COMPACT_ATOMS: atom_id res chain seq x y z
N LEU A 1 16.18 -22.34 49.10
CA LEU A 1 15.90 -20.90 49.34
C LEU A 1 16.93 -19.98 48.67
N SER A 2 18.24 -20.25 48.80
CA SER A 2 19.32 -19.46 48.15
C SER A 2 19.18 -19.30 46.63
N GLN A 3 18.91 -20.39 45.87
CA GLN A 3 18.71 -20.32 44.42
C GLN A 3 17.48 -19.48 44.00
N LYS A 4 16.40 -19.50 44.79
CA LYS A 4 15.20 -18.69 44.52
C LYS A 4 15.48 -17.19 44.72
N PHE A 5 16.30 -16.84 45.71
CA PHE A 5 16.76 -15.47 45.93
C PHE A 5 17.75 -14.97 44.86
N ALA A 6 18.55 -15.86 44.27
CA ALA A 6 19.45 -15.50 43.17
C ALA A 6 18.68 -15.08 41.91
N ILE A 7 17.55 -15.75 41.61
CA ILE A 7 16.67 -15.41 40.49
C ILE A 7 15.99 -14.05 40.69
N LEU A 8 15.62 -13.70 41.92
CA LEU A 8 15.05 -12.38 42.23
C LEU A 8 16.08 -11.25 42.00
N LYS A 9 17.38 -11.53 42.16
CA LYS A 9 18.46 -10.56 41.90
C LYS A 9 18.75 -10.37 40.41
N SER A 10 18.31 -11.27 39.53
CA SER A 10 18.46 -11.11 38.08
C SER A 10 17.31 -10.35 37.43
N LEU A 11 16.22 -10.07 38.16
CA LEU A 11 15.11 -9.26 37.66
C LEU A 11 15.50 -7.78 37.66
N SER A 12 15.40 -7.15 36.49
CA SER A 12 15.58 -5.72 36.30
C SER A 12 14.23 -5.00 36.22
N ILE A 13 14.23 -3.68 36.40
CA ILE A 13 13.04 -2.85 36.19
C ILE A 13 12.50 -2.98 34.75
N LYS A 14 13.34 -3.37 33.77
CA LYS A 14 12.89 -3.61 32.39
C LYS A 14 12.01 -4.85 32.26
N ASP A 15 12.22 -5.87 33.10
CA ASP A 15 11.45 -7.13 33.09
C ASP A 15 10.04 -6.95 33.67
N LEU A 16 9.82 -5.84 34.39
CA LEU A 16 8.52 -5.44 34.93
C LEU A 16 7.80 -4.40 34.06
N ARG A 17 8.42 -3.95 32.96
CA ARG A 17 7.76 -3.01 32.06
C ARG A 17 6.69 -3.74 31.24
N PRO A 18 5.48 -3.16 31.11
CA PRO A 18 4.50 -3.67 30.18
C PRO A 18 5.11 -3.78 28.78
N VAL A 19 5.02 -4.95 28.17
CA VAL A 19 5.35 -5.12 26.75
C VAL A 19 4.14 -4.63 25.96
N PRO A 20 4.22 -3.49 25.26
CA PRO A 20 3.10 -3.05 24.43
C PRO A 20 2.87 -4.09 23.32
N PRO A 21 1.62 -4.36 22.92
CA PRO A 21 1.35 -5.23 21.79
C PRO A 21 2.03 -4.67 20.55
N ALA A 22 2.91 -5.48 19.94
CA ALA A 22 3.54 -5.14 18.68
C ALA A 22 2.68 -5.62 17.52
N VAL A 23 2.58 -4.82 16.46
CA VAL A 23 2.05 -5.27 15.16
C VAL A 23 3.13 -6.11 14.47
N ALA A 24 3.39 -7.28 15.05
CA ALA A 24 4.36 -8.26 14.57
C ALA A 24 3.64 -9.39 13.84
N GLU A 25 4.26 -9.90 12.79
CA GLU A 25 3.83 -11.13 12.15
C GLU A 25 4.08 -12.29 13.13
N TYR A 26 3.06 -13.12 13.33
CA TYR A 26 3.03 -14.13 14.39
C TYR A 26 4.10 -15.21 14.22
N SER A 27 4.36 -15.62 12.98
CA SER A 27 5.23 -16.76 12.66
C SER A 27 6.72 -16.41 12.74
N THR A 28 7.08 -15.16 12.42
CA THR A 28 8.47 -14.67 12.33
C THR A 28 8.87 -13.77 13.49
N GLY A 29 7.89 -13.17 14.17
CA GLY A 29 8.11 -12.14 15.19
C GLY A 29 8.59 -10.79 14.63
N LEU A 30 8.64 -10.64 13.30
CA LEU A 30 9.04 -9.39 12.64
C LEU A 30 7.86 -8.43 12.55
N SER A 31 8.10 -7.16 12.84
CA SER A 31 7.15 -6.10 12.48
C SER A 31 7.07 -5.90 10.97
N MET A 32 5.98 -5.33 10.48
CA MET A 32 5.82 -5.00 9.06
C MET A 32 6.97 -4.11 8.55
N GLY A 33 7.40 -3.13 9.36
CA GLY A 33 8.51 -2.25 8.98
C GLY A 33 9.88 -2.93 9.01
N GLN A 34 10.10 -3.91 9.90
CA GLN A 34 11.32 -4.74 9.82
C GLN A 34 11.33 -5.60 8.55
N THR A 35 10.16 -6.04 8.08
CA THR A 35 10.06 -6.72 6.79
C THR A 35 10.30 -5.77 5.62
N ALA A 36 9.85 -4.52 5.71
CA ALA A 36 10.21 -3.50 4.73
C ALA A 36 11.72 -3.20 4.69
N GLU A 37 12.40 -3.20 5.85
CA GLU A 37 13.87 -3.12 5.91
C GLU A 37 14.54 -4.33 5.27
N GLN A 38 14.00 -5.54 5.50
CA GLN A 38 14.47 -6.76 4.84
C GLN A 38 14.35 -6.61 3.32
N MET A 39 13.20 -6.16 2.81
CA MET A 39 12.99 -5.93 1.37
C MET A 39 13.92 -4.87 0.80
N ALA A 40 14.13 -3.76 1.51
CA ALA A 40 15.07 -2.74 1.08
C ALA A 40 16.48 -3.32 0.90
N LYS A 41 16.93 -4.17 1.83
CA LYS A 41 18.23 -4.84 1.78
C LYS A 41 18.27 -5.91 0.68
N SER A 42 17.27 -6.80 0.62
CA SER A 42 17.17 -7.89 -0.36
C SER A 42 17.17 -7.39 -1.80
N HIS A 43 16.53 -6.25 -2.06
CA HIS A 43 16.33 -5.71 -3.39
C HIS A 43 17.17 -4.47 -3.70
N GLY A 44 18.02 -4.03 -2.77
CA GLY A 44 18.90 -2.87 -2.94
C GLY A 44 18.14 -1.56 -3.17
N ILE A 45 17.06 -1.33 -2.41
CA ILE A 45 16.26 -0.10 -2.51
C ILE A 45 16.91 0.98 -1.64
N LEU A 46 17.40 2.03 -2.28
CA LEU A 46 18.13 3.09 -1.58
C LEU A 46 17.20 3.94 -0.72
N ARG A 47 17.77 4.51 0.34
CA ARG A 47 17.06 5.47 1.21
C ARG A 47 16.54 6.69 0.43
N SER A 48 17.35 7.22 -0.50
CA SER A 48 16.98 8.35 -1.35
C SER A 48 15.74 8.05 -2.19
N ASP A 49 15.64 6.84 -2.73
CA ASP A 49 14.53 6.44 -3.60
C ASP A 49 13.25 6.27 -2.79
N GLN A 50 13.37 5.71 -1.58
CA GLN A 50 12.27 5.62 -0.63
C GLN A 50 11.72 6.99 -0.24
N ASP A 51 12.61 7.92 0.09
CA ASP A 51 12.23 9.29 0.46
C ASP A 51 11.63 10.04 -0.74
N ALA A 52 12.16 9.83 -1.95
CA ALA A 52 11.62 10.41 -3.18
C ALA A 52 10.21 9.92 -3.50
N LEU A 53 9.95 8.61 -3.37
CA LEU A 53 8.61 8.05 -3.57
C LEU A 53 7.62 8.60 -2.52
N ALA A 54 8.04 8.66 -1.25
CA ALA A 54 7.20 9.18 -0.19
C ALA A 54 6.87 10.67 -0.38
N HIS A 55 7.86 11.48 -0.80
CA HIS A 55 7.64 12.86 -1.18
C HIS A 55 6.66 12.98 -2.34
N ARG A 56 6.85 12.20 -3.42
CA ARG A 56 5.93 12.15 -4.57
C ARG A 56 4.50 11.83 -4.14
N SER A 57 4.31 10.82 -3.28
CA SER A 57 3.00 10.41 -2.78
C SER A 57 2.29 11.55 -2.05
N HIS A 58 2.97 12.23 -1.13
CA HIS A 58 2.40 13.39 -0.43
C HIS A 58 2.12 14.58 -1.35
N THR A 59 3.04 14.89 -2.27
CA THR A 59 2.88 16.01 -3.22
C THR A 59 1.68 15.79 -4.15
N LEU A 60 1.50 14.56 -4.66
CA LEU A 60 0.34 14.23 -5.50
C LEU A 60 -0.97 14.21 -4.73
N ALA A 61 -0.98 13.69 -3.51
CA ALA A 61 -2.17 13.73 -2.65
C ALA A 61 -2.57 15.18 -2.29
N ALA A 62 -1.59 16.03 -1.95
CA ALA A 62 -1.82 17.45 -1.70
C ALA A 62 -2.37 18.16 -2.94
N LYS A 63 -1.82 17.87 -4.13
CA LYS A 63 -2.31 18.38 -5.40
C LYS A 63 -3.74 17.91 -5.70
N ALA A 64 -4.04 16.62 -5.49
CA ALA A 64 -5.37 16.07 -5.72
C ALA A 64 -6.43 16.71 -4.81
N TRP A 65 -6.09 16.99 -3.55
CA TRP A 65 -6.94 17.77 -2.65
C TRP A 65 -7.11 19.23 -3.09
N HIS A 66 -6.02 19.90 -3.47
CA HIS A 66 -6.06 21.29 -3.93
C HIS A 66 -6.89 21.46 -5.22
N GLU A 67 -6.77 20.51 -6.15
CA GLU A 67 -7.55 20.49 -7.41
C GLU A 67 -8.99 20.00 -7.22
N GLY A 68 -9.37 19.58 -6.00
CA GLY A 68 -10.70 19.06 -5.71
C GLY A 68 -11.01 17.73 -6.38
N LYS A 69 -10.00 16.96 -6.81
CA LYS A 69 -10.17 15.65 -7.45
C LYS A 69 -10.81 14.62 -6.53
N ILE A 70 -10.54 14.73 -5.23
CA ILE A 70 -11.05 13.83 -4.19
C ILE A 70 -12.46 14.24 -3.73
N ASN A 71 -12.98 15.37 -4.23
CA ASN A 71 -14.33 15.82 -3.89
C ASN A 71 -15.36 14.77 -4.35
N GLY A 72 -16.26 14.40 -3.43
CA GLY A 72 -17.27 13.37 -3.70
C GLY A 72 -16.79 11.93 -3.49
N GLU A 73 -15.56 11.74 -3.03
CA GLU A 73 -15.01 10.44 -2.59
C GLU A 73 -14.83 10.36 -1.08
N VAL A 74 -14.56 11.50 -0.44
CA VAL A 74 -14.44 11.62 1.02
C VAL A 74 -15.76 12.15 1.59
N MET A 75 -16.37 11.37 2.48
CA MET A 75 -17.55 11.78 3.21
C MET A 75 -17.16 12.54 4.48
N THR A 76 -17.91 13.60 4.80
CA THR A 76 -17.78 14.29 6.08
C THR A 76 -18.18 13.36 7.23
N ALA A 77 -17.27 13.12 8.15
CA ALA A 77 -17.50 12.32 9.34
C ALA A 77 -17.76 13.23 10.55
N PHE A 78 -18.71 12.83 11.39
CA PHE A 78 -18.98 13.48 12.68
C PHE A 78 -18.62 12.49 13.78
N PRO A 79 -17.36 12.46 14.25
CA PRO A 79 -16.97 11.58 15.34
C PRO A 79 -17.66 12.02 16.63
N GLU A 80 -17.89 11.08 17.56
CA GLU A 80 -18.33 11.42 18.92
C GLU A 80 -17.38 12.48 19.52
N PRO A 81 -17.88 13.53 20.17
CA PRO A 81 -19.26 13.78 20.62
C PRO A 81 -20.13 14.59 19.64
N TYR A 82 -19.90 14.49 18.32
CA TYR A 82 -20.69 15.12 17.25
C TYR A 82 -20.69 16.66 17.28
N LYS A 83 -19.65 17.26 17.86
CA LYS A 83 -19.49 18.72 17.96
C LYS A 83 -18.60 19.33 16.88
N ALA A 84 -17.83 18.50 16.21
CA ALA A 84 -16.94 18.87 15.13
C ALA A 84 -17.07 17.83 14.02
N TRP A 85 -16.65 18.21 12.82
CA TRP A 85 -16.61 17.32 11.68
C TRP A 85 -15.18 17.16 11.18
N ILE A 86 -14.95 16.06 10.46
CA ILE A 86 -13.73 15.78 9.72
C ILE A 86 -14.15 15.59 8.27
N ASP A 87 -13.67 16.47 7.39
CA ASP A 87 -13.97 16.45 5.95
C ASP A 87 -12.71 16.36 5.09
N LYS A 88 -11.54 16.19 5.72
CA LYS A 88 -10.24 16.13 5.05
C LYS A 88 -9.34 15.08 5.67
N ASP A 89 -8.53 14.44 4.84
CA ASP A 89 -7.43 13.59 5.29
C ASP A 89 -6.39 14.43 6.04
N ASN A 90 -5.94 13.93 7.19
CA ASN A 90 -5.02 14.65 8.08
C ASN A 90 -3.56 14.16 8.03
N ASN A 91 -3.27 13.09 7.26
CA ASN A 91 -1.91 12.56 7.12
C ASN A 91 -1.09 13.25 6.02
N ILE A 92 -1.77 13.97 5.11
CA ILE A 92 -1.13 14.56 3.94
C ILE A 92 -0.25 15.73 4.36
N ARG A 93 1.03 15.67 3.98
CA ARG A 93 1.98 16.75 4.15
C ARG A 93 1.92 17.69 2.96
N PHE A 94 1.19 18.80 3.13
CA PHE A 94 1.04 19.83 2.09
C PHE A 94 2.32 20.63 1.82
N ASP A 95 3.29 20.59 2.75
CA ASP A 95 4.58 21.28 2.72
C ASP A 95 5.76 20.29 2.61
N SER A 96 5.52 19.10 2.03
CA SER A 96 6.52 18.06 1.87
C SER A 96 7.78 18.58 1.14
N SER A 97 8.96 18.32 1.71
CA SER A 97 10.27 18.72 1.14
C SER A 97 11.29 17.59 1.34
N LEU A 98 12.07 17.26 0.30
CA LEU A 98 13.04 16.16 0.32
C LEU A 98 14.09 16.32 1.43
N GLU A 99 14.52 17.56 1.70
CA GLU A 99 15.47 17.88 2.77
C GLU A 99 14.93 17.53 4.16
N GLY A 100 13.61 17.55 4.33
CA GLY A 100 12.94 17.13 5.55
C GLY A 100 13.05 15.63 5.80
N TYR A 101 12.94 14.81 4.74
CA TYR A 101 13.03 13.35 4.86
C TYR A 101 14.43 12.92 5.29
N ALA A 102 15.48 13.47 4.67
CA ALA A 102 16.87 13.08 4.92
C ALA A 102 17.31 13.25 6.39
N LYS A 103 16.66 14.14 7.15
CA LYS A 103 16.94 14.40 8.57
C LYS A 103 16.41 13.30 9.51
N LEU A 104 15.49 12.46 9.04
CA LEU A 104 14.84 11.46 9.87
C LEU A 104 15.70 10.20 10.03
N ARG A 105 15.77 9.76 11.29
CA ARG A 105 16.44 8.51 11.66
C ARG A 105 15.60 7.30 11.23
N PRO A 106 16.24 6.17 10.90
CA PRO A 106 15.54 4.91 10.68
C PRO A 106 14.67 4.51 11.87
N ALA A 107 13.48 3.98 11.58
CA ALA A 107 12.46 3.63 12.57
C ALA A 107 12.55 2.18 13.02
N PHE A 108 12.94 1.26 12.13
CA PHE A 108 12.85 -0.19 12.37
C PHE A 108 14.21 -0.86 12.57
N ASP A 109 15.24 -0.46 11.81
CA ASP A 109 16.64 -0.79 12.07
C ASP A 109 17.43 0.49 12.35
N ARG A 110 17.70 0.76 13.64
CA ARG A 110 18.30 2.05 14.07
C ARG A 110 19.77 2.22 13.65
N GLN A 111 20.45 1.15 13.25
CA GLN A 111 21.87 1.21 12.90
C GLN A 111 22.09 1.30 11.39
N TYR A 112 21.42 0.44 10.63
CA TYR A 112 21.66 0.28 9.19
C TYR A 112 20.37 0.36 8.37
N GLY A 113 19.28 0.83 8.98
CA GLY A 113 17.98 0.92 8.33
C GLY A 113 17.87 2.06 7.35
N THR A 114 16.92 1.90 6.45
CA THR A 114 16.53 2.87 5.42
C THR A 114 15.07 3.29 5.55
N VAL A 115 14.26 2.52 6.28
CA VAL A 115 12.84 2.79 6.48
C VAL A 115 12.68 3.75 7.66
N THR A 116 12.00 4.86 7.41
CA THR A 116 11.72 5.92 8.39
C THR A 116 10.23 6.14 8.55
N ALA A 117 9.85 6.88 9.60
CA ALA A 117 8.47 7.32 9.79
C ALA A 117 7.92 8.17 8.63
N ALA A 118 8.77 8.73 7.76
CA ALA A 118 8.31 9.54 6.63
C ALA A 118 8.15 8.77 5.33
N ASN A 119 8.80 7.62 5.17
CA ASN A 119 8.66 6.76 3.99
C ASN A 119 7.86 5.47 4.29
N SER A 120 7.08 5.51 5.37
CA SER A 120 6.18 4.46 5.86
C SER A 120 4.78 5.02 6.05
N THR A 121 3.74 4.20 5.91
CA THR A 121 2.39 4.61 6.35
C THR A 121 2.32 4.75 7.88
N PRO A 122 1.62 5.76 8.40
CA PRO A 122 1.27 5.81 9.83
C PRO A 122 0.14 4.81 10.17
N LEU A 123 -0.13 4.64 11.46
CA LEU A 123 -1.38 4.02 11.93
C LEU A 123 -2.53 5.01 11.73
N THR A 124 -3.63 4.54 11.14
CA THR A 124 -4.71 5.43 10.71
C THR A 124 -6.07 4.80 10.87
N ASP A 125 -7.04 5.62 11.27
CA ASP A 125 -8.44 5.26 11.35
C ASP A 125 -9.15 5.67 10.06
N GLY A 126 -10.10 4.85 9.60
CA GLY A 126 -10.87 5.15 8.41
C GLY A 126 -11.78 4.01 7.99
N ALA A 127 -12.80 4.33 7.19
CA ALA A 127 -13.73 3.39 6.61
C ALA A 127 -13.99 3.76 5.14
N ALA A 128 -14.29 2.74 4.32
CA ALA A 128 -14.68 2.92 2.94
C ALA A 128 -15.72 1.86 2.57
N ALA A 129 -16.65 2.21 1.68
CA ALA A 129 -17.74 1.34 1.27
C ALA A 129 -17.96 1.39 -0.24
N LEU A 130 -18.26 0.23 -0.81
CA LEU A 130 -18.61 0.04 -2.21
C LEU A 130 -19.83 -0.89 -2.29
N ILE A 131 -20.71 -0.64 -3.26
CA ILE A 131 -21.84 -1.54 -3.55
C ILE A 131 -21.48 -2.34 -4.81
N LEU A 132 -21.24 -3.64 -4.64
CA LEU A 132 -20.98 -4.56 -5.75
C LEU A 132 -22.28 -5.22 -6.21
N MET A 133 -22.54 -5.20 -7.51
CA MET A 133 -23.74 -5.78 -8.10
C MET A 133 -23.42 -6.48 -9.41
N ARG A 134 -24.22 -7.49 -9.76
CA ARG A 134 -24.25 -8.00 -11.14
C ARG A 134 -24.74 -6.88 -12.06
N GLU A 135 -24.03 -6.64 -13.16
CA GLU A 135 -24.35 -5.60 -14.14
C GLU A 135 -25.83 -5.61 -14.55
N GLY A 136 -26.37 -6.77 -14.93
CA GLY A 136 -27.77 -6.88 -15.34
C GLY A 136 -28.77 -6.43 -14.25
N ARG A 137 -28.43 -6.60 -12.97
CA ARG A 137 -29.27 -6.12 -11.86
C ARG A 137 -29.13 -4.62 -11.67
N ALA A 138 -27.92 -4.06 -11.78
CA ALA A 138 -27.70 -2.62 -11.72
C ALA A 138 -28.46 -1.89 -12.84
N LYS A 139 -28.39 -2.42 -14.08
CA LYS A 139 -29.14 -1.94 -15.24
C LYS A 139 -30.65 -2.01 -15.03
N ALA A 140 -31.17 -3.15 -14.54
CA ALA A 140 -32.60 -3.31 -14.26
C ALA A 140 -33.15 -2.36 -13.18
N LEU A 141 -32.29 -1.91 -12.26
CA LEU A 141 -32.65 -0.94 -11.21
C LEU A 141 -32.37 0.52 -11.60
N GLY A 142 -31.79 0.78 -12.78
CA GLY A 142 -31.42 2.13 -13.21
C GLY A 142 -30.32 2.77 -12.35
N LEU A 143 -29.47 1.97 -11.71
CA LEU A 143 -28.39 2.47 -10.86
C LEU A 143 -27.18 2.91 -11.69
N PRO A 144 -26.53 4.05 -11.35
CA PRO A 144 -25.30 4.46 -12.02
C PRO A 144 -24.17 3.47 -11.70
N VAL A 145 -23.48 3.00 -12.72
CA VAL A 145 -22.33 2.08 -12.58
C VAL A 145 -21.05 2.90 -12.58
N MET A 146 -20.23 2.74 -11.53
CA MET A 146 -18.95 3.44 -11.43
C MET A 146 -17.85 2.81 -12.30
N GLY A 147 -17.92 1.49 -12.48
CA GLY A 147 -17.01 0.70 -13.30
C GLY A 147 -17.17 -0.79 -13.01
N TYR A 148 -16.26 -1.58 -13.54
CA TYR A 148 -16.33 -3.04 -13.57
C TYR A 148 -15.06 -3.67 -12.99
N ILE A 149 -15.21 -4.85 -12.37
CA ILE A 149 -14.08 -5.71 -12.03
C ILE A 149 -13.90 -6.67 -13.21
N ARG A 150 -12.86 -6.42 -14.02
CA ARG A 150 -12.57 -7.20 -15.22
C ARG A 150 -11.94 -8.55 -14.88
N SER A 151 -11.01 -8.54 -13.95
CA SER A 151 -10.39 -9.75 -13.41
C SER A 151 -9.84 -9.47 -12.00
N TYR A 152 -9.52 -10.53 -11.29
CA TYR A 152 -8.81 -10.44 -10.01
C TYR A 152 -7.97 -11.69 -9.76
N ALA A 153 -6.99 -11.56 -8.88
CA ALA A 153 -6.15 -12.64 -8.41
C ALA A 153 -5.70 -12.39 -6.98
N PHE A 154 -5.43 -13.49 -6.28
CA PHE A 154 -4.79 -13.51 -4.98
C PHE A 154 -3.53 -14.37 -5.08
N SER A 155 -2.50 -14.01 -4.31
CA SER A 155 -1.27 -14.78 -4.17
C SER A 155 -0.94 -15.00 -2.71
N ALA A 156 -0.24 -16.10 -2.43
CA ALA A 156 0.35 -16.37 -1.13
C ALA A 156 1.83 -16.74 -1.32
N ILE A 157 2.70 -16.17 -0.50
CA ILE A 157 4.15 -16.41 -0.47
C ILE A 157 4.60 -16.67 0.98
N GLY A 158 5.84 -17.13 1.15
CA GLY A 158 6.43 -17.29 2.48
C GLY A 158 6.50 -15.98 3.26
N VAL A 159 6.43 -16.07 4.58
CA VAL A 159 6.48 -14.91 5.49
C VAL A 159 7.90 -14.58 5.95
N GLU A 160 8.82 -15.52 5.78
CA GLU A 160 10.18 -15.45 6.31
C GLU A 160 11.07 -14.46 5.57
N LYS A 161 10.79 -14.25 4.28
CA LYS A 161 11.57 -13.39 3.40
C LYS A 161 10.67 -12.57 2.48
N ASP A 162 10.83 -11.25 2.55
CA ASP A 162 10.24 -10.27 1.63
C ASP A 162 8.72 -10.45 1.49
N MET A 163 8.01 -10.70 2.60
CA MET A 163 6.61 -11.14 2.58
C MET A 163 5.62 -10.16 1.94
N LEU A 164 6.00 -8.89 1.76
CA LEU A 164 5.16 -7.87 1.13
C LEU A 164 5.32 -7.82 -0.40
N MET A 165 5.90 -8.86 -1.00
CA MET A 165 6.03 -9.05 -2.44
C MET A 165 4.75 -9.57 -3.14
N GLY A 166 3.65 -9.73 -2.40
CA GLY A 166 2.36 -10.18 -2.92
C GLY A 166 1.93 -9.55 -4.27
N PRO A 167 2.00 -8.22 -4.47
CA PRO A 167 1.67 -7.59 -5.76
C PRO A 167 2.41 -8.18 -6.97
N SER A 168 3.69 -8.55 -6.80
CA SER A 168 4.53 -9.12 -7.87
C SER A 168 4.10 -10.52 -8.30
N PHE A 169 3.36 -11.24 -7.45
CA PHE A 169 2.80 -12.55 -7.77
C PHE A 169 1.34 -12.47 -8.22
N ALA A 170 0.54 -11.61 -7.60
CA ALA A 170 -0.88 -11.49 -7.93
C ALA A 170 -1.13 -10.75 -9.26
N THR A 171 -0.35 -9.70 -9.57
CA THR A 171 -0.55 -8.86 -10.75
C THR A 171 -0.47 -9.62 -12.07
N PRO A 172 0.58 -10.44 -12.35
CA PRO A 172 0.65 -11.20 -13.59
C PRO A 172 -0.58 -12.09 -13.82
N ILE A 173 -1.09 -12.72 -12.76
CA ILE A 173 -2.27 -13.60 -12.83
C ILE A 173 -3.53 -12.79 -13.17
N ALA A 174 -3.69 -11.60 -12.58
CA ALA A 174 -4.83 -10.74 -12.88
C ALA A 174 -4.78 -10.21 -14.33
N LEU A 175 -3.60 -9.81 -14.82
CA LEU A 175 -3.39 -9.38 -16.20
C LEU A 175 -3.73 -10.51 -17.19
N ASP A 176 -3.19 -11.72 -16.98
CA ASP A 176 -3.46 -12.88 -17.83
C ASP A 176 -4.96 -13.21 -17.88
N ARG A 177 -5.65 -13.14 -16.73
CA ARG A 177 -7.10 -13.39 -16.65
C ARG A 177 -7.93 -12.31 -17.35
N ALA A 178 -7.45 -11.08 -17.40
CA ALA A 178 -8.07 -10.00 -18.16
C ALA A 178 -7.73 -10.07 -19.66
N GLY A 179 -6.67 -10.81 -20.03
CA GLY A 179 -6.18 -10.90 -21.41
C GLY A 179 -5.50 -9.63 -21.89
N ILE A 180 -4.78 -8.93 -20.99
CA ILE A 180 -4.13 -7.64 -21.25
C ILE A 180 -2.68 -7.65 -20.75
N GLU A 181 -1.88 -6.71 -21.22
CA GLU A 181 -0.52 -6.45 -20.76
C GLU A 181 -0.47 -5.24 -19.81
N LEU A 182 0.64 -5.10 -19.07
CA LEU A 182 0.83 -3.96 -18.16
C LEU A 182 0.77 -2.62 -18.91
N SER A 183 1.22 -2.59 -20.17
CA SER A 183 1.21 -1.41 -21.03
C SER A 183 -0.19 -0.93 -21.44
N ASP A 184 -1.18 -1.83 -21.42
CA ASP A 184 -2.57 -1.51 -21.77
C ASP A 184 -3.28 -0.70 -20.67
N LEU A 185 -2.69 -0.65 -19.46
CA LEU A 185 -3.27 0.07 -18.34
C LEU A 185 -3.14 1.58 -18.52
N THR A 186 -4.23 2.28 -18.24
CA THR A 186 -4.28 3.74 -18.11
C THR A 186 -3.73 4.18 -16.77
N LEU A 187 -3.99 3.42 -15.70
CA LEU A 187 -3.59 3.73 -14.34
C LEU A 187 -3.10 2.47 -13.60
N ILE A 188 -2.17 2.67 -12.68
CA ILE A 188 -1.73 1.67 -11.72
C ILE A 188 -1.83 2.28 -10.33
N ASP A 189 -2.66 1.70 -9.47
CA ASP A 189 -2.80 2.05 -8.06
C ASP A 189 -2.30 0.88 -7.20
N MET A 190 -1.19 1.09 -6.49
CA MET A 190 -0.56 0.11 -5.62
C MET A 190 -0.58 0.59 -4.18
N HIS A 191 -0.96 -0.31 -3.27
CA HIS A 191 -0.93 -0.06 -1.84
C HIS A 191 0.52 0.21 -1.39
N GLU A 192 0.78 1.45 -0.99
CA GLU A 192 2.08 1.87 -0.49
C GLU A 192 2.20 1.62 1.02
N ALA A 193 2.39 0.37 1.44
CA ALA A 193 2.60 0.08 2.88
C ALA A 193 3.89 0.77 3.39
N PHE A 194 4.94 0.63 2.58
CA PHE A 194 6.24 1.25 2.77
C PHE A 194 6.81 1.60 1.39
N ALA A 195 7.61 2.65 1.31
CA ALA A 195 8.26 3.01 0.05
C ALA A 195 9.20 1.88 -0.42
N ALA A 196 9.92 1.24 0.50
CA ALA A 196 10.74 0.06 0.21
C ALA A 196 9.94 -1.08 -0.43
N GLN A 197 8.76 -1.39 0.13
CA GLN A 197 7.88 -2.43 -0.38
C GLN A 197 7.38 -2.10 -1.79
N THR A 198 6.97 -0.84 -1.99
CA THR A 198 6.43 -0.39 -3.27
C THR A 198 7.49 -0.48 -4.36
N LEU A 199 8.67 0.11 -4.12
CA LEU A 199 9.78 0.11 -5.08
C LEU A 199 10.31 -1.30 -5.35
N ALA A 200 10.35 -2.18 -4.36
CA ALA A 200 10.73 -3.58 -4.56
C ALA A 200 9.75 -4.32 -5.49
N ASN A 201 8.44 -4.11 -5.32
CA ASN A 201 7.44 -4.70 -6.21
C ASN A 201 7.54 -4.15 -7.63
N LEU A 202 7.66 -2.82 -7.80
CA LEU A 202 7.87 -2.19 -9.12
C LEU A 202 9.13 -2.73 -9.80
N LYS A 203 10.22 -2.91 -9.05
CA LYS A 203 11.45 -3.51 -9.57
C LYS A 203 11.25 -4.95 -10.04
N MET A 204 10.42 -5.73 -9.35
CA MET A 204 10.15 -7.12 -9.77
C MET A 204 9.19 -7.20 -10.96
N PHE A 205 8.30 -6.23 -11.15
CA PHE A 205 7.46 -6.16 -12.36
C PHE A 205 8.31 -6.11 -13.63
N ALA A 206 9.46 -5.42 -13.56
CA ALA A 206 10.41 -5.24 -14.67
C ALA A 206 11.55 -6.29 -14.70
N SER A 207 11.55 -7.30 -13.81
CA SER A 207 12.68 -8.24 -13.69
C SER A 207 12.43 -9.55 -14.42
N ASP A 208 13.14 -9.78 -15.52
CA ASP A 208 13.12 -11.06 -16.25
C ASP A 208 13.59 -12.22 -15.37
N GLN A 209 14.59 -11.96 -14.51
CA GLN A 209 15.09 -12.96 -13.57
C GLN A 209 13.98 -13.39 -12.61
N PHE A 210 13.24 -12.44 -12.03
CA PHE A 210 12.13 -12.75 -11.14
C PHE A 210 11.02 -13.51 -11.89
N ALA A 211 10.69 -13.08 -13.10
CA ALA A 211 9.67 -13.70 -13.93
C ALA A 211 9.98 -15.17 -14.24
N GLN A 212 11.23 -15.47 -14.59
CA GLN A 212 11.68 -16.84 -14.88
C GLN A 212 11.75 -17.71 -13.63
N GLN A 213 12.27 -17.17 -12.53
CA GLN A 213 12.49 -17.95 -11.30
C GLN A 213 11.21 -18.21 -10.49
N TYR A 214 10.29 -17.25 -10.46
CA TYR A 214 9.16 -17.26 -9.54
C TYR A 214 7.80 -17.27 -10.23
N LEU A 215 7.69 -16.74 -11.46
CA LEU A 215 6.41 -16.66 -12.17
C LEU A 215 6.25 -17.72 -13.26
N GLY A 216 7.32 -18.44 -13.60
CA GLY A 216 7.31 -19.39 -14.73
C GLY A 216 7.10 -18.71 -16.08
N ARG A 217 7.47 -17.43 -16.21
CA ARG A 217 7.34 -16.63 -17.44
C ARG A 217 8.71 -16.44 -18.08
N SER A 218 8.75 -16.33 -19.40
CA SER A 218 10.00 -16.04 -20.12
C SER A 218 10.51 -14.61 -19.90
N GLN A 219 9.59 -13.67 -19.70
CA GLN A 219 9.86 -12.24 -19.59
C GLN A 219 9.06 -11.60 -18.45
N ALA A 220 9.59 -10.49 -17.94
CA ALA A 220 8.95 -9.56 -17.03
C ALA A 220 7.58 -9.09 -17.53
N ILE A 221 6.70 -8.66 -16.61
CA ILE A 221 5.41 -8.07 -17.00
C ILE A 221 5.55 -6.63 -17.51
N GLY A 222 6.68 -5.97 -17.20
CA GLY A 222 7.05 -4.69 -17.78
C GLY A 222 7.48 -3.65 -16.74
N GLU A 223 8.06 -2.57 -17.25
CA GLU A 223 8.36 -1.39 -16.45
C GLU A 223 7.11 -0.53 -16.24
N VAL A 224 6.94 0.00 -15.04
CA VAL A 224 5.80 0.86 -14.71
C VAL A 224 6.12 2.29 -15.07
N ASP A 225 5.26 2.87 -15.93
CA ASP A 225 5.25 4.30 -16.19
C ASP A 225 4.81 5.06 -14.93
N MET A 226 5.72 5.86 -14.38
CA MET A 226 5.47 6.63 -13.17
C MET A 226 4.44 7.75 -13.38
N ASP A 227 4.08 8.14 -14.60
CA ASP A 227 3.00 9.08 -14.88
C ASP A 227 1.60 8.42 -14.79
N LYS A 228 1.56 7.08 -14.75
CA LYS A 228 0.35 6.26 -14.53
C LYS A 228 0.25 5.69 -13.12
N PHE A 229 1.35 5.72 -12.34
CA PHE A 229 1.45 5.11 -11.03
C PHE A 229 1.00 6.04 -9.90
N ASN A 230 0.05 5.61 -9.06
CA ASN A 230 -0.44 6.33 -7.87
C ASN A 230 -0.61 7.83 -8.12
N VAL A 231 -1.31 8.19 -9.20
CA VAL A 231 -1.33 9.56 -9.75
C VAL A 231 -2.05 10.58 -8.86
N LEU A 232 -2.83 10.10 -7.89
CA LEU A 232 -3.49 10.92 -6.87
C LEU A 232 -2.76 10.86 -5.52
N GLY A 233 -1.55 10.30 -5.47
CA GLY A 233 -0.89 9.92 -4.23
C GLY A 233 -1.37 8.55 -3.74
N GLY A 234 -0.62 7.95 -2.82
CA GLY A 234 -0.90 6.60 -2.32
C GLY A 234 -1.00 6.54 -0.80
N SER A 235 -0.88 5.33 -0.27
CA SER A 235 -1.20 5.05 1.14
C SER A 235 -0.17 5.63 2.12
N ILE A 236 1.06 5.95 1.67
CA ILE A 236 2.01 6.73 2.48
C ILE A 236 1.42 8.10 2.82
N ALA A 237 0.72 8.73 1.87
CA ALA A 237 0.15 10.05 2.06
C ALA A 237 -1.23 10.03 2.73
N TYR A 238 -2.12 9.15 2.29
CA TYR A 238 -3.50 9.08 2.80
C TYR A 238 -3.58 8.34 4.14
N GLY A 239 -2.77 7.30 4.32
CA GLY A 239 -2.92 6.34 5.40
C GLY A 239 -3.33 4.95 4.94
N HIS A 240 -3.24 4.01 5.87
CA HIS A 240 -3.62 2.61 5.68
C HIS A 240 -4.55 2.12 6.80
N PRO A 241 -5.84 2.53 6.80
CA PRO A 241 -6.82 1.86 7.63
C PRO A 241 -6.99 0.44 7.09
N PHE A 242 -6.61 -0.54 7.91
CA PHE A 242 -6.61 -1.96 7.57
C PHE A 242 -8.02 -2.36 7.10
N ALA A 243 -8.07 -3.18 6.04
CA ALA A 243 -9.29 -3.62 5.36
C ALA A 243 -10.15 -2.52 4.67
N ALA A 244 -10.03 -1.24 5.03
CA ALA A 244 -10.73 -0.14 4.35
C ALA A 244 -9.96 0.41 3.13
N THR A 245 -8.62 0.32 3.18
CA THR A 245 -7.72 0.84 2.14
C THR A 245 -8.05 0.33 0.73
N GLY A 246 -8.35 -0.96 0.56
CA GLY A 246 -8.63 -1.52 -0.76
C GLY A 246 -9.85 -0.87 -1.43
N ALA A 247 -10.94 -0.66 -0.68
CA ALA A 247 -12.12 0.01 -1.21
C ALA A 247 -11.84 1.49 -1.53
N ARG A 248 -11.06 2.19 -0.71
CA ARG A 248 -10.64 3.58 -0.98
C ARG A 248 -9.81 3.69 -2.25
N MET A 249 -8.84 2.79 -2.48
CA MET A 249 -8.06 2.73 -3.72
C MET A 249 -8.95 2.48 -4.94
N MET A 250 -9.88 1.53 -4.85
CA MET A 250 -10.83 1.25 -5.93
C MET A 250 -11.67 2.46 -6.30
N ILE A 251 -12.21 3.19 -5.31
CA ILE A 251 -12.98 4.43 -5.55
C ILE A 251 -12.14 5.47 -6.27
N GLN A 252 -10.96 5.78 -5.74
CA GLN A 252 -10.03 6.78 -6.31
C GLN A 252 -9.63 6.43 -7.75
N THR A 253 -9.29 5.16 -7.98
CA THR A 253 -8.90 4.65 -9.29
C THR A 253 -10.03 4.75 -10.31
N LEU A 254 -11.24 4.28 -9.98
CA LEU A 254 -12.39 4.33 -10.88
C LEU A 254 -12.77 5.77 -11.22
N ARG A 255 -12.74 6.67 -10.24
CA ARG A 255 -13.02 8.10 -10.44
C ARG A 255 -11.98 8.78 -11.33
N GLU A 256 -10.70 8.45 -11.17
CA GLU A 256 -9.65 8.99 -12.05
C GLU A 256 -9.73 8.40 -13.47
N LEU A 257 -10.08 7.12 -13.64
CA LEU A 257 -10.38 6.56 -14.97
C LEU A 257 -11.51 7.34 -15.64
N GLN A 258 -12.63 7.59 -14.92
CA GLN A 258 -13.74 8.39 -15.44
C GLN A 258 -13.29 9.80 -15.85
N ARG A 259 -12.47 10.48 -15.02
CA ARG A 259 -11.90 11.80 -15.35
C ARG A 259 -11.03 11.79 -16.61
N ARG A 260 -10.41 10.64 -16.93
CA ARG A 260 -9.58 10.43 -18.12
C ARG A 260 -10.35 9.92 -19.34
N GLY A 261 -11.66 9.70 -19.22
CA GLY A 261 -12.50 9.21 -20.31
C GLY A 261 -12.55 7.68 -20.45
N GLY A 262 -12.21 6.95 -19.38
CA GLY A 262 -12.30 5.48 -19.33
C GLY A 262 -10.96 4.76 -19.45
N GLY A 263 -11.03 3.45 -19.65
CA GLY A 263 -9.90 2.54 -19.81
C GLY A 263 -9.73 1.56 -18.65
N LEU A 264 -8.54 0.97 -18.59
CA LEU A 264 -8.20 -0.11 -17.67
C LEU A 264 -7.25 0.38 -16.57
N ALA A 265 -7.42 -0.14 -15.36
CA ALA A 265 -6.50 0.15 -14.26
C ALA A 265 -6.18 -1.10 -13.44
N LEU A 266 -4.94 -1.16 -12.95
CA LEU A 266 -4.54 -2.14 -11.95
C LEU A 266 -4.74 -1.55 -10.56
N ASN A 267 -5.43 -2.28 -9.69
CA ASN A 267 -5.44 -2.06 -8.25
C ASN A 267 -4.75 -3.24 -7.57
N THR A 268 -3.64 -3.02 -6.86
CA THR A 268 -2.91 -4.12 -6.22
C THR A 268 -2.39 -3.79 -4.82
N ALA A 269 -2.39 -4.78 -3.93
CA ALA A 269 -1.99 -4.60 -2.55
C ALA A 269 -1.18 -5.78 -2.01
N CYS A 270 -0.16 -5.44 -1.22
CA CYS A 270 0.46 -6.38 -0.29
C CYS A 270 -0.38 -6.48 0.99
N ALA A 271 -0.29 -7.62 1.67
CA ALA A 271 -0.95 -7.86 2.93
C ALA A 271 -0.05 -8.71 3.86
N ALA A 272 -0.23 -8.50 5.16
CA ALA A 272 0.42 -9.33 6.18
C ALA A 272 0.06 -10.82 5.98
N GLY A 273 0.94 -11.71 6.44
CA GLY A 273 0.81 -13.15 6.21
C GLY A 273 1.26 -13.62 4.83
N GLY A 274 2.06 -12.81 4.12
CA GLY A 274 2.59 -13.18 2.80
C GLY A 274 1.52 -13.16 1.71
N LEU A 275 0.50 -12.33 1.85
CA LEU A 275 -0.64 -12.30 0.93
C LEU A 275 -0.52 -11.14 -0.07
N GLY A 276 -1.08 -11.33 -1.25
CA GLY A 276 -1.20 -10.31 -2.28
C GLY A 276 -2.56 -10.36 -2.94
N ALA A 277 -3.06 -9.21 -3.37
CA ALA A 277 -4.26 -9.09 -4.18
C ALA A 277 -3.99 -8.17 -5.38
N ALA A 278 -4.59 -8.50 -6.52
CA ALA A 278 -4.61 -7.65 -7.70
C ALA A 278 -6.00 -7.71 -8.34
N MET A 279 -6.49 -6.57 -8.80
CA MET A 279 -7.74 -6.44 -9.54
C MET A 279 -7.51 -5.56 -10.75
N ILE A 280 -8.06 -5.98 -11.90
CA ILE A 280 -8.16 -5.13 -13.08
C ILE A 280 -9.54 -4.50 -13.06
N LEU A 281 -9.56 -3.17 -13.01
CA LEU A 281 -10.75 -2.35 -13.05
C LEU A 281 -10.93 -1.77 -14.45
N GLU A 282 -12.16 -1.58 -14.85
CA GLU A 282 -12.54 -1.07 -16.16
C GLU A 282 -13.61 0.01 -16.02
N VAL A 283 -13.45 1.10 -16.78
CA VAL A 283 -14.46 2.14 -16.96
C VAL A 283 -14.65 2.33 -18.46
N GLU A 284 -15.91 2.24 -18.90
CA GLU A 284 -16.34 2.45 -20.29
C GLU A 284 -16.63 3.93 -20.59
#